data_AF-A0A1G6YX63-F1
#
_entry.id   AF-A0A1G6YX63-F1
#
_cell.length_a   1.000
_cell.length_b   1.000
_cell.length_c   1.000
_cell.angle_alpha   90.00
_cell.angle_beta   90.00
_cell.angle_gamma   90.00
#
_symmetry.space_group_name_H-M   'P 1'
#
loop_
_entity.id
_entity.type
_entity.pdbx_description
1 polymer ?
#
loop_
_entity_poly.entity_id
_entity_poly.type
_entity_poly.pdbx_seq_one_letter_code
_entity_poly.pdbx_strand_id
1 'polypeptide(L)'
;MNTVANSVLARCDALDGAADGMVADVQMCKQAFDLATAVPTCGGVRDGSCLTAAQKSVLDNVFSGARNSAGTAIYSSFPYDAGINRADWRQWEFSNSQSLDTAAVGFVFSTPPLGPSRPSGIDFALGFSMDIDAPSIFASTALYTESSMSFMTPPNPSNVSALRDRGSKLIVYHGTSDAVFSSDDTTSWYEQLRAANGGDAALLASFRCPA
;
A
#
# COMPACT_ATOMS: atom_id res chain seq x y z
N MET A 1 10.83 7.29 -13.00
CA MET A 1 9.65 7.72 -12.23
C MET A 1 9.47 9.23 -12.15
N ASN A 2 10.50 10.05 -12.45
CA ASN A 2 10.38 11.52 -12.46
C ASN A 2 9.17 12.06 -13.23
N THR A 3 8.88 11.51 -14.42
CA THR A 3 7.73 11.94 -15.23
C THR A 3 6.40 11.72 -14.53
N VAL A 4 6.26 10.63 -13.78
CA VAL A 4 5.04 10.37 -12.99
C VAL A 4 4.97 11.35 -11.82
N ALA A 5 6.04 11.51 -11.05
CA ALA A 5 6.10 12.45 -9.93
C ALA A 5 5.77 13.89 -10.37
N ASN A 6 6.35 14.35 -11.48
CA ASN A 6 6.08 15.67 -12.03
C ASN A 6 4.62 15.82 -12.49
N SER A 7 4.03 14.78 -13.09
CA SER A 7 2.61 14.76 -13.44
C SER A 7 1.71 14.79 -12.20
N VAL A 8 2.11 14.14 -11.10
CA VAL A 8 1.40 14.22 -9.81
C VAL A 8 1.43 15.64 -9.28
N LEU A 9 2.63 16.24 -9.14
CA LEU A 9 2.77 17.63 -8.67
C LEU A 9 1.98 18.62 -9.53
N ALA A 10 2.01 18.48 -10.85
CA ALA A 10 1.26 19.34 -11.77
C ALA A 10 -0.26 19.29 -11.56
N ARG A 11 -0.80 18.22 -10.95
CA ARG A 11 -2.23 18.08 -10.63
C ARG A 11 -2.54 18.31 -9.16
N CYS A 12 -1.58 18.09 -8.27
CA CYS A 12 -1.85 17.90 -6.86
C CYS A 12 -1.20 18.91 -5.92
N ASP A 13 -0.06 19.50 -6.30
CA ASP A 13 0.74 20.39 -5.43
C ASP A 13 -0.12 21.53 -4.87
N ALA A 14 -0.69 22.34 -5.76
CA ALA A 14 -1.51 23.48 -5.38
C ALA A 14 -2.90 23.16 -4.76
N LEU A 15 -3.27 21.89 -4.57
CA LEU A 15 -4.60 21.53 -4.04
C LEU A 15 -4.76 21.89 -2.57
N ASP A 16 -3.66 21.91 -1.80
CA ASP A 16 -3.65 22.35 -0.40
C ASP A 16 -3.51 23.89 -0.24
N GLY A 17 -3.37 24.61 -1.36
CA GLY A 17 -3.21 26.06 -1.38
C GLY A 17 -1.76 26.55 -1.42
N ALA A 18 -0.77 25.66 -1.42
CA ALA A 18 0.65 25.98 -1.62
C ALA A 18 1.20 25.26 -2.85
N ALA A 19 2.10 25.89 -3.60
CA ALA A 19 2.85 25.23 -4.67
C ALA A 19 4.31 25.12 -4.22
N ASP A 20 4.60 24.10 -3.44
CA ASP A 20 5.89 23.91 -2.76
C ASP A 20 6.57 22.57 -3.09
N GLY A 21 5.98 21.79 -3.99
CA GLY A 21 6.50 20.51 -4.43
C GLY A 21 6.12 19.36 -3.50
N MET A 22 5.14 19.54 -2.61
CA MET A 22 4.57 18.49 -1.77
C MET A 22 3.09 18.29 -2.09
N VAL A 23 2.55 17.11 -1.79
CA VAL A 23 1.11 16.83 -1.94
C VAL A 23 0.49 16.74 -0.55
N ALA A 24 0.17 17.87 0.10
CA ALA A 24 -0.37 17.83 1.46
C ALA A 24 -1.85 17.43 1.50
N ASP A 25 -2.65 17.80 0.49
CA ASP A 25 -4.02 17.31 0.34
C ASP A 25 -4.08 16.03 -0.53
N VAL A 26 -3.67 14.91 0.07
CA VAL A 26 -3.64 13.61 -0.61
C VAL A 26 -5.05 13.13 -1.00
N GLN A 27 -6.09 13.51 -0.24
CA GLN A 27 -7.47 13.10 -0.54
C GLN A 27 -8.01 13.81 -1.78
N MET A 28 -7.76 15.11 -1.92
CA MET A 28 -8.07 15.83 -3.15
C MET A 28 -7.19 15.37 -4.31
N CYS A 29 -5.89 15.09 -4.08
CA CYS A 29 -5.03 14.55 -5.12
C CYS A 29 -5.53 13.23 -5.68
N LYS A 30 -6.00 12.30 -4.82
CA LYS A 30 -6.59 11.02 -5.23
C LYS A 30 -7.80 11.18 -6.15
N GLN A 31 -8.53 12.29 -6.03
CA GLN A 31 -9.67 12.61 -6.91
C GLN A 31 -9.24 13.34 -8.19
N ALA A 32 -8.17 14.13 -8.13
CA ALA A 32 -7.72 14.98 -9.23
C ALA A 32 -6.71 14.32 -10.18
N PHE A 33 -6.01 13.29 -9.71
CA PHE A 33 -4.96 12.59 -10.46
C PHE A 33 -5.46 11.27 -11.02
N ASP A 34 -5.32 11.12 -12.34
CA ASP A 34 -5.55 9.89 -13.08
C ASP A 34 -4.32 9.64 -13.95
N LEU A 35 -3.66 8.48 -13.76
CA LEU A 35 -2.40 8.17 -14.45
C LEU A 35 -2.54 8.14 -15.98
N ALA A 36 -3.68 7.64 -16.46
CA ALA A 36 -3.92 7.46 -17.89
C ALA A 36 -3.95 8.79 -18.63
N THR A 37 -4.56 9.81 -18.02
CA THR A 37 -4.74 11.15 -18.59
C THR A 37 -3.66 12.15 -18.17
N ALA A 38 -3.08 12.03 -16.99
CA ALA A 38 -2.10 12.99 -16.45
C ALA A 38 -0.67 12.76 -16.94
N VAL A 39 -0.30 11.51 -17.26
CA VAL A 39 1.04 11.17 -17.77
C VAL A 39 1.01 11.05 -19.30
N PRO A 40 1.96 11.61 -20.06
CA PRO A 40 1.98 11.44 -21.52
C PRO A 40 2.16 9.98 -21.96
N THR A 41 1.43 9.56 -23.01
CA THR A 41 1.65 8.25 -23.66
C THR A 41 2.72 8.38 -24.75
N CYS A 42 3.70 7.47 -24.77
CA CYS A 42 4.74 7.49 -25.80
C CYS A 42 4.17 7.18 -27.19
N GLY A 43 4.32 8.12 -28.13
CA GLY A 43 4.04 7.92 -29.56
C GLY A 43 5.26 7.45 -30.38
N GLY A 44 6.41 7.28 -29.75
CA GLY A 44 7.68 6.96 -30.40
C GLY A 44 8.76 6.52 -29.41
N VAL A 45 9.95 7.10 -29.52
CA VAL A 45 11.10 6.76 -28.67
C VAL A 45 10.78 7.01 -27.19
N ARG A 46 11.20 6.07 -26.32
CA ARG A 46 11.08 6.17 -24.87
C ARG A 46 12.29 6.93 -24.31
N ASP A 47 12.21 8.26 -24.29
CA ASP A 47 13.27 9.15 -23.79
C ASP A 47 13.12 9.54 -22.32
N GLY A 48 12.09 8.98 -21.65
CA GLY A 48 11.75 9.28 -20.27
C GLY A 48 10.66 10.33 -20.10
N SER A 49 10.27 11.08 -21.13
CA SER A 49 9.20 12.10 -21.06
C SER A 49 7.77 11.55 -21.04
N CYS A 50 7.61 10.24 -21.25
CA CYS A 50 6.33 9.56 -21.40
C CYS A 50 6.39 8.12 -20.85
N LEU A 51 5.21 7.51 -20.68
CA LEU A 51 5.06 6.08 -20.43
C LEU A 51 4.37 5.40 -21.60
N THR A 52 4.72 4.14 -21.87
CA THR A 52 3.92 3.32 -22.80
C THR A 52 2.58 2.95 -22.15
N ALA A 53 1.60 2.56 -22.96
CA ALA A 53 0.32 2.05 -22.45
C ALA A 53 0.50 0.87 -21.48
N ALA A 54 1.43 -0.05 -21.79
CA ALA A 54 1.76 -1.17 -20.92
C ALA A 54 2.36 -0.72 -19.58
N GLN A 55 3.27 0.26 -19.58
CA GLN A 55 3.83 0.79 -18.32
C GLN A 55 2.77 1.47 -17.45
N LYS A 56 1.83 2.21 -18.07
CA LYS A 56 0.71 2.81 -17.36
C LYS A 56 -0.18 1.74 -16.72
N SER A 57 -0.53 0.69 -17.47
CA SER A 57 -1.35 -0.40 -16.94
C SER A 57 -0.67 -1.13 -15.77
N VAL A 58 0.65 -1.35 -15.83
CA VAL A 58 1.38 -1.95 -14.70
C VAL A 58 1.32 -1.06 -13.46
N LEU A 59 1.60 0.24 -13.61
CA LEU A 59 1.53 1.17 -12.47
C LEU A 59 0.11 1.30 -11.91
N ASP A 60 -0.91 1.37 -12.78
CA ASP A 60 -2.30 1.44 -12.35
C ASP A 60 -2.72 0.20 -11.54
N ASN A 61 -2.30 -0.99 -11.97
CA ASN A 61 -2.55 -2.24 -11.25
C ASN A 61 -1.84 -2.28 -9.88
N VAL A 62 -0.60 -1.79 -9.80
CA VAL A 62 0.15 -1.72 -8.52
C VAL A 62 -0.54 -0.76 -7.56
N PHE A 63 -0.91 0.44 -8.01
CA PHE A 63 -1.50 1.47 -7.16
C PHE A 63 -2.96 1.17 -6.79
N SER A 64 -3.70 0.45 -7.63
CA SER A 64 -5.08 0.03 -7.32
C SER A 64 -5.17 -1.04 -6.24
N GLY A 65 -4.07 -1.73 -5.94
CA GLY A 65 -4.01 -2.84 -4.99
C GLY A 65 -4.52 -4.16 -5.58
N ALA A 66 -4.08 -5.27 -4.98
CA ALA A 66 -4.40 -6.61 -5.46
C ALA A 66 -5.88 -6.96 -5.27
N ARG A 67 -6.41 -7.74 -6.22
CA ARG A 67 -7.77 -8.28 -6.21
C ARG A 67 -7.77 -9.75 -6.58
N ASN A 68 -8.73 -10.49 -6.05
CA ASN A 68 -9.01 -11.85 -6.48
C ASN A 68 -9.82 -11.87 -7.79
N SER A 69 -10.10 -13.05 -8.34
CA SER A 69 -10.83 -13.19 -9.62
C SER A 69 -12.27 -12.67 -9.56
N ALA A 70 -12.88 -12.60 -8.38
CA ALA A 70 -14.20 -12.00 -8.16
C ALA A 70 -14.17 -10.46 -8.07
N GLY A 71 -13.00 -9.83 -8.21
CA GLY A 71 -12.82 -8.39 -8.08
C GLY A 71 -12.79 -7.89 -6.62
N THR A 72 -12.78 -8.80 -5.64
CA THR A 72 -12.68 -8.44 -4.22
C THR A 72 -11.27 -7.99 -3.92
N ALA A 73 -11.14 -6.81 -3.30
CA ALA A 73 -9.86 -6.30 -2.83
C ALA A 73 -9.33 -7.19 -1.70
N ILE A 74 -8.06 -7.59 -1.80
CA ILE A 74 -7.40 -8.39 -0.76
C ILE A 74 -6.48 -7.54 0.14
N TYR A 75 -6.20 -6.31 -0.29
CA TYR A 75 -5.48 -5.28 0.46
C TYR A 75 -5.97 -3.88 0.02
N SER A 76 -5.36 -2.83 0.56
CA SER A 76 -5.67 -1.43 0.24
C SER A 76 -4.98 -0.94 -1.04
N SER A 77 -5.50 0.13 -1.64
CA SER A 77 -4.82 0.88 -2.71
C SER A 77 -3.60 1.62 -2.17
N PHE A 78 -2.69 2.08 -3.03
CA PHE A 78 -1.63 3.03 -2.70
C PHE A 78 -1.95 4.41 -3.31
N PRO A 79 -1.76 5.52 -2.57
CA PRO A 79 -1.95 6.85 -3.13
C PRO A 79 -0.79 7.25 -4.04
N TYR A 80 -1.07 7.96 -5.13
CA TYR A 80 -0.03 8.64 -5.91
C TYR A 80 0.48 9.85 -5.14
N ASP A 81 1.80 9.97 -5.06
CA ASP A 81 2.52 11.04 -4.38
C ASP A 81 3.85 11.31 -5.10
N ALA A 82 4.44 12.50 -4.89
CA ALA A 82 5.60 12.94 -5.65
C ALA A 82 6.88 12.16 -5.27
N GLY A 83 6.92 11.61 -4.05
CA GLY A 83 7.96 10.70 -3.57
C GLY A 83 8.14 9.38 -4.34
N ILE A 84 7.26 9.04 -5.30
CA ILE A 84 7.41 7.87 -6.19
C ILE A 84 8.73 7.87 -6.99
N ASN A 85 9.37 9.05 -7.17
CA ASN A 85 10.63 9.15 -7.90
C ASN A 85 11.88 8.84 -7.06
N ARG A 86 11.74 8.76 -5.73
CA ARG A 86 12.86 8.64 -4.79
C ARG A 86 13.56 7.29 -4.94
N ALA A 87 14.81 7.25 -4.52
CA ALA A 87 15.69 6.11 -4.78
C ALA A 87 15.28 4.86 -3.97
N ASP A 88 14.85 5.08 -2.74
CA ASP A 88 14.32 4.09 -1.80
C ASP A 88 13.00 3.49 -2.30
N TRP A 89 12.04 4.30 -2.75
CA TRP A 89 10.80 3.80 -3.34
C TRP A 89 11.08 2.86 -4.53
N ARG A 90 11.94 3.31 -5.46
CA ARG A 90 12.33 2.51 -6.63
C ARG A 90 13.12 1.26 -6.25
N GLN A 91 13.99 1.35 -5.26
CA GLN A 91 14.76 0.20 -4.78
C GLN A 91 13.84 -0.85 -4.17
N TRP A 92 12.79 -0.42 -3.46
CA TRP A 92 11.81 -1.36 -2.90
C TRP A 92 11.05 -2.07 -4.02
N GLU A 93 10.33 -1.31 -4.85
CA GLU A 93 9.38 -1.85 -5.84
C GLU A 93 10.05 -2.65 -6.95
N PHE A 94 11.21 -2.21 -7.44
CA PHE A 94 11.87 -2.86 -8.57
C PHE A 94 12.90 -3.91 -8.17
N SER A 95 13.24 -4.06 -6.88
CA SER A 95 14.31 -4.96 -6.48
C SER A 95 13.99 -5.73 -5.19
N ASN A 96 13.74 -5.04 -4.08
CA ASN A 96 13.62 -5.72 -2.78
C ASN A 96 12.37 -6.60 -2.71
N SER A 97 11.23 -6.10 -3.22
CA SER A 97 9.93 -6.79 -3.24
C SER A 97 10.02 -8.19 -3.87
N GLN A 98 10.81 -8.33 -4.94
CA GLN A 98 10.97 -9.59 -5.67
C GLN A 98 11.52 -10.73 -4.80
N SER A 99 12.26 -10.40 -3.74
CA SER A 99 12.85 -11.38 -2.81
C SER A 99 12.20 -11.36 -1.44
N LEU A 100 11.92 -10.18 -0.89
CA LEU A 100 11.43 -10.04 0.48
C LEU A 100 9.95 -10.36 0.60
N ASP A 101 9.11 -9.85 -0.30
CA ASP A 101 7.67 -10.12 -0.25
C ASP A 101 7.39 -11.59 -0.59
N THR A 102 8.11 -12.13 -1.58
CA THR A 102 7.96 -13.53 -1.98
C THR A 102 8.40 -14.50 -0.88
N ALA A 103 9.49 -14.18 -0.17
CA ALA A 103 9.90 -14.96 0.99
C ALA A 103 8.92 -14.82 2.17
N ALA A 104 8.44 -13.60 2.45
CA ALA A 104 7.53 -13.35 3.55
C ALA A 104 6.18 -14.05 3.34
N VAL A 105 5.57 -13.89 2.16
CA VAL A 105 4.32 -14.58 1.82
C VAL A 105 4.55 -16.10 1.74
N GLY A 106 5.64 -16.56 1.12
CA GLY A 106 5.92 -17.97 0.94
C GLY A 106 6.21 -18.74 2.23
N PHE A 107 6.90 -18.14 3.20
CA PHE A 107 7.41 -18.86 4.37
C PHE A 107 6.91 -18.36 5.72
N VAL A 108 6.60 -17.07 5.83
CA VAL A 108 6.27 -16.43 7.12
C VAL A 108 4.77 -16.32 7.31
N PHE A 109 4.05 -15.85 6.28
CA PHE A 109 2.64 -15.51 6.41
C PHE A 109 1.68 -16.61 5.94
N SER A 110 2.07 -17.47 5.01
CA SER A 110 1.17 -18.54 4.53
C SER A 110 1.15 -19.73 5.49
N THR A 111 -0.05 -20.26 5.78
CA THR A 111 -0.24 -21.45 6.60
C THR A 111 -0.98 -22.55 5.83
N PRO A 112 -0.39 -23.73 5.59
CA PRO A 112 1.04 -24.04 5.81
C PRO A 112 1.95 -23.23 4.87
N PRO A 113 3.26 -23.14 5.15
CA PRO A 113 4.21 -22.46 4.28
C PRO A 113 4.18 -23.01 2.84
N LEU A 114 4.06 -22.12 1.85
CA LEU A 114 4.05 -22.44 0.42
C LEU A 114 5.45 -22.58 -0.16
N GLY A 115 6.40 -21.85 0.39
CA GLY A 115 7.78 -21.76 -0.10
C GLY A 115 8.51 -23.11 -0.22
N PRO A 116 8.37 -24.07 0.71
CA PRO A 116 9.04 -25.37 0.60
C PRO A 116 8.65 -26.21 -0.64
N SER A 117 7.53 -25.92 -1.28
CA SER A 117 7.01 -26.68 -2.43
C SER A 117 7.00 -25.88 -3.74
N ARG A 118 7.57 -24.66 -3.74
CA ARG A 118 7.48 -23.73 -4.87
C ARG A 118 8.85 -23.12 -5.22
N PRO A 119 9.01 -22.60 -6.45
CA PRO A 119 10.14 -21.75 -6.81
C PRO A 119 10.26 -20.54 -5.87
N SER A 120 11.45 -19.95 -5.80
CA SER A 120 11.73 -18.75 -4.99
C SER A 120 11.80 -17.48 -5.86
N GLY A 121 11.76 -16.30 -5.24
CA GLY A 121 11.95 -15.03 -5.94
C GLY A 121 10.80 -14.70 -6.87
N ILE A 122 11.09 -14.05 -8.00
CA ILE A 122 10.06 -13.57 -8.94
C ILE A 122 9.18 -14.70 -9.50
N ASP A 123 9.71 -15.91 -9.66
CA ASP A 123 8.94 -17.06 -10.15
C ASP A 123 7.85 -17.49 -9.15
N PHE A 124 8.08 -17.29 -7.84
CA PHE A 124 7.05 -17.45 -6.83
C PHE A 124 5.91 -16.46 -7.03
N ALA A 125 6.25 -15.17 -7.20
CA ALA A 125 5.27 -14.09 -7.37
C ALA A 125 4.42 -14.29 -8.63
N LEU A 126 5.04 -14.65 -9.75
CA LEU A 126 4.35 -14.88 -11.02
C LEU A 126 3.42 -16.11 -10.98
N GLY A 127 3.71 -17.07 -10.10
CA GLY A 127 2.87 -18.24 -9.85
C GLY A 127 1.86 -18.09 -8.72
N PHE A 128 1.80 -16.94 -8.04
CA PHE A 128 0.95 -16.74 -6.87
C PHE A 128 -0.51 -16.49 -7.28
N SER A 129 -1.42 -17.29 -6.74
CA SER A 129 -2.86 -17.15 -6.98
C SER A 129 -3.53 -16.32 -5.89
N MET A 130 -4.17 -15.22 -6.30
CA MET A 130 -4.96 -14.40 -5.37
C MET A 130 -6.24 -15.10 -4.88
N ASP A 131 -6.68 -16.17 -5.55
CA ASP A 131 -7.86 -16.95 -5.15
C ASP A 131 -7.49 -18.14 -4.25
N ILE A 132 -6.35 -18.79 -4.52
CA ILE A 132 -5.96 -20.05 -3.85
C ILE A 132 -4.97 -19.79 -2.72
N ASP A 133 -3.97 -18.93 -2.95
CA ASP A 133 -2.83 -18.79 -2.06
C ASP A 133 -3.02 -17.66 -1.05
N ALA A 134 -3.58 -16.52 -1.48
CA ALA A 134 -3.82 -15.38 -0.59
C ALA A 134 -4.65 -15.75 0.68
N PRO A 135 -5.69 -16.60 0.61
CA PRO A 135 -6.43 -17.00 1.81
C PRO A 135 -5.60 -17.77 2.86
N SER A 136 -4.44 -18.31 2.50
CA SER A 136 -3.62 -19.12 3.42
C SER A 136 -3.06 -18.32 4.60
N ILE A 137 -3.06 -16.99 4.56
CA ILE A 137 -2.67 -16.15 5.70
C ILE A 137 -3.68 -16.21 6.86
N PHE A 138 -4.92 -16.64 6.57
CA PHE A 138 -6.00 -16.86 7.54
C PHE A 138 -6.22 -18.33 7.86
N ALA A 139 -5.45 -19.24 7.26
CA ALA A 139 -5.65 -20.67 7.42
C ALA A 139 -4.91 -21.23 8.65
N SER A 140 -5.33 -22.41 9.08
CA SER A 140 -4.65 -23.22 10.10
C SER A 140 -4.75 -24.70 9.71
N THR A 141 -3.85 -25.52 10.24
CA THR A 141 -3.84 -26.98 10.06
C THR A 141 -3.66 -27.68 11.40
N ALA A 142 -3.66 -29.01 11.42
CA ALA A 142 -3.39 -29.78 12.64
C ALA A 142 -1.96 -29.56 13.18
N LEU A 143 -0.99 -29.24 12.31
CA LEU A 143 0.39 -28.95 12.70
C LEU A 143 0.61 -27.46 12.98
N TYR A 144 0.02 -26.60 12.14
CA TYR A 144 0.07 -25.14 12.27
C TYR A 144 -1.28 -24.65 12.80
N THR A 145 -1.48 -24.73 14.12
CA THR A 145 -2.79 -24.56 14.76
C THR A 145 -3.25 -23.11 14.88
N GLU A 146 -2.46 -22.14 14.42
CA GLU A 146 -2.79 -20.73 14.42
C GLU A 146 -2.44 -20.13 13.05
N SER A 147 -3.32 -19.28 12.53
CA SER A 147 -3.07 -18.52 11.31
C SER A 147 -2.19 -17.30 11.58
N SER A 148 -1.40 -16.88 10.60
CA SER A 148 -0.56 -15.68 10.70
C SER A 148 -1.35 -14.42 11.05
N MET A 149 -2.54 -14.23 10.46
CA MET A 149 -3.35 -13.05 10.76
C MET A 149 -3.87 -13.02 12.20
N SER A 150 -4.24 -14.18 12.76
CA SER A 150 -4.60 -14.30 14.19
C SER A 150 -3.42 -13.97 15.11
N PHE A 151 -2.22 -14.40 14.75
CA PHE A 151 -1.02 -14.21 15.56
C PHE A 151 -0.46 -12.77 15.48
N MET A 152 -0.42 -12.21 14.27
CA MET A 152 0.32 -10.97 13.99
C MET A 152 -0.52 -9.70 14.06
N THR A 153 -1.84 -9.82 13.94
CA THR A 153 -2.74 -8.67 14.02
C THR A 153 -3.56 -8.70 15.30
N PRO A 154 -3.87 -7.54 15.90
CA PRO A 154 -4.77 -7.52 17.04
C PRO A 154 -6.17 -7.99 16.60
N PRO A 155 -6.86 -8.83 17.40
CA PRO A 155 -8.15 -9.42 17.01
C PRO A 155 -9.27 -8.38 16.85
N ASN A 156 -9.11 -7.20 17.44
CA ASN A 156 -9.98 -6.05 17.23
C ASN A 156 -9.12 -4.79 17.10
N PRO A 157 -8.62 -4.48 15.90
CA PRO A 157 -7.65 -3.40 15.68
C PRO A 157 -8.22 -2.01 15.97
N SER A 158 -9.55 -1.84 16.01
CA SER A 158 -10.22 -0.57 16.33
C SER A 158 -10.63 -0.46 17.81
N ASN A 159 -10.50 -1.52 18.61
CA ASN A 159 -10.79 -1.47 20.04
C ASN A 159 -9.54 -1.15 20.85
N VAL A 160 -9.43 0.12 21.24
CA VAL A 160 -8.34 0.63 22.10
C VAL A 160 -8.84 1.08 23.47
N SER A 161 -10.02 0.62 23.90
CA SER A 161 -10.63 1.00 25.18
C SER A 161 -9.68 0.83 26.37
N ALA A 162 -8.97 -0.29 26.46
CA ALA A 162 -8.00 -0.53 27.53
C ALA A 162 -6.81 0.47 27.53
N LEU A 163 -6.37 0.93 26.36
CA LEU A 163 -5.34 1.98 26.22
C LEU A 163 -5.91 3.34 26.66
N ARG A 164 -7.14 3.64 26.23
CA ARG A 164 -7.86 4.86 26.57
C ARG A 164 -8.10 4.99 28.07
N ASP A 165 -8.67 3.95 28.69
CA ASP A 165 -9.17 3.98 30.05
C ASP A 165 -8.02 4.07 31.08
N ARG A 166 -6.80 3.67 30.69
CA ARG A 166 -5.59 3.86 31.48
C ARG A 166 -4.83 5.16 31.17
N GLY A 167 -5.40 6.04 30.35
CA GLY A 167 -4.81 7.34 30.01
C GLY A 167 -3.62 7.31 29.04
N SER A 168 -3.40 6.20 28.33
CA SER A 168 -2.32 6.13 27.32
C SER A 168 -2.63 7.01 26.11
N LYS A 169 -1.62 7.27 25.29
CA LYS A 169 -1.72 8.03 24.04
C LYS A 169 -1.04 7.26 22.92
N LEU A 170 -1.59 7.34 21.72
CA LEU A 170 -1.03 6.71 20.53
C LEU A 170 -0.78 7.78 19.45
N ILE A 171 0.45 7.82 18.95
CA ILE A 171 0.85 8.65 17.82
C ILE A 171 1.24 7.69 16.70
N VAL A 172 0.61 7.85 15.54
CA VAL A 172 0.89 7.07 14.33
C VAL A 172 1.38 8.03 13.25
N TYR A 173 2.41 7.64 12.52
CA TYR A 173 2.88 8.37 11.35
C TYR A 173 3.10 7.39 10.20
N HIS A 174 2.84 7.85 8.98
CA HIS A 174 3.05 7.05 7.77
C HIS A 174 3.40 7.97 6.60
N GLY A 175 4.49 7.67 5.89
CA GLY A 175 4.86 8.37 4.66
C GLY A 175 3.82 8.10 3.56
N THR A 176 3.42 9.13 2.81
CA THR A 176 2.46 8.95 1.71
C THR A 176 3.03 8.05 0.61
N SER A 177 4.29 8.28 0.25
CA SER A 177 5.08 7.47 -0.69
C SER A 177 5.76 6.25 -0.04
N ASP A 178 5.19 5.64 1.01
CA ASP A 178 5.72 4.35 1.50
C ASP A 178 5.44 3.24 0.46
N ALA A 179 6.49 2.54 0.06
CA ALA A 179 6.46 1.47 -0.94
C ALA A 179 6.15 0.09 -0.35
N VAL A 180 6.20 -0.05 0.97
CA VAL A 180 6.08 -1.34 1.67
C VAL A 180 4.66 -1.55 2.14
N PHE A 181 4.13 -0.56 2.87
CA PHE A 181 2.80 -0.60 3.44
C PHE A 181 2.00 0.60 2.94
N SER A 182 0.72 0.40 2.66
CA SER A 182 -0.10 1.49 2.15
C SER A 182 -0.47 2.47 3.26
N SER A 183 -0.22 3.75 3.00
CA SER A 183 -0.72 4.84 3.86
C SER A 183 -2.24 5.00 3.81
N ASP A 184 -2.91 4.54 2.74
CA ASP A 184 -4.38 4.46 2.68
C ASP A 184 -4.91 3.39 3.64
N ASP A 185 -4.20 2.28 3.81
CA ASP A 185 -4.57 1.22 4.77
C ASP A 185 -4.56 1.75 6.21
N THR A 186 -3.48 2.46 6.58
CA THR A 186 -3.37 3.11 7.90
C THR A 186 -4.44 4.17 8.10
N THR A 187 -4.83 4.87 7.04
CA THR A 187 -5.88 5.90 7.10
C THR A 187 -7.25 5.27 7.30
N SER A 188 -7.56 4.20 6.56
CA SER A 188 -8.79 3.41 6.75
C SER A 188 -8.88 2.83 8.16
N TRP A 189 -7.80 2.24 8.68
CA TRP A 189 -7.74 1.77 10.06
C TRP A 189 -7.99 2.91 11.06
N TYR A 190 -7.36 4.06 10.86
CA TYR A 190 -7.52 5.23 11.74
C TYR A 190 -8.97 5.76 11.74
N GLU A 191 -9.64 5.78 10.59
CA GLU A 191 -11.04 6.17 10.48
C GLU A 191 -11.97 5.21 11.24
N GLN A 192 -11.75 3.90 11.09
CA GLN A 192 -12.49 2.87 11.84
C GLN A 192 -12.23 2.98 13.34
N LEU A 193 -10.98 3.19 13.73
CA LEU A 193 -10.57 3.41 15.12
C LEU A 193 -11.25 4.64 15.72
N ARG A 194 -11.27 5.77 15.00
CA ARG A 194 -12.01 6.97 15.43
C ARG A 194 -13.50 6.71 15.59
N ALA A 195 -14.12 6.05 14.61
CA ALA A 195 -15.55 5.73 14.66
C ALA A 195 -15.90 4.83 15.87
N ALA A 196 -15.07 3.83 16.16
CA ALA A 196 -15.27 2.91 17.29
C ALA A 196 -15.05 3.56 18.67
N ASN A 197 -14.37 4.71 18.74
CA ASN A 197 -14.00 5.38 19.99
C ASN A 197 -14.63 6.76 20.14
N GLY A 198 -15.79 7.00 19.51
CA GLY A 198 -16.58 8.22 19.68
C GLY A 198 -15.95 9.47 19.08
N GLY A 199 -14.99 9.33 18.17
CA GLY A 199 -14.31 10.43 17.49
C GLY A 199 -13.30 11.21 18.35
N ASP A 200 -12.98 10.74 19.55
CA ASP A 200 -12.12 11.44 20.50
C ASP A 200 -10.64 11.45 20.05
N ALA A 201 -10.17 12.62 19.61
CA ALA A 201 -8.77 12.85 19.22
C ALA A 201 -7.83 13.01 20.42
N ALA A 202 -8.33 13.10 21.65
CA ALA A 202 -7.47 13.23 22.84
C ALA A 202 -6.61 11.98 23.07
N LEU A 203 -7.05 10.83 22.60
CA LEU A 203 -6.34 9.55 22.71
C LEU A 203 -5.32 9.32 21.59
N LEU A 204 -5.57 9.88 20.41
CA LEU A 204 -5.04 9.36 19.17
C LEU A 204 -4.76 10.49 18.16
N ALA A 205 -3.54 10.49 17.62
CA ALA A 205 -3.16 11.34 16.50
C ALA A 205 -2.53 10.48 15.39
N SER A 206 -2.90 10.75 14.14
CA SER A 206 -2.30 10.15 12.94
C SER A 206 -1.78 11.25 12.03
N PHE A 207 -0.55 11.09 11.57
CA PHE A 207 0.15 12.02 10.69
C PHE A 207 0.51 11.33 9.38
N ARG A 208 -0.05 11.82 8.28
CA ARG A 208 0.39 11.44 6.94
C ARG A 208 1.51 12.40 6.50
N CYS A 209 2.66 11.86 6.11
CA CYS A 209 3.83 12.65 5.74
C CYS A 209 4.02 12.64 4.21
N PRO A 210 3.56 13.67 3.48
CA PRO A 210 3.78 13.78 2.03
C PRO A 210 5.26 14.04 1.70
N ALA A 211 5.67 13.67 0.49
CA ALA A 211 7.07 13.66 0.07
C ALA A 211 7.30 14.24 -1.33
#